data_AF-A0A530BCM7-F1
#
_entry.id   AF-A0A530BCM7-F1
#
_cell.length_a   1.000
_cell.length_b   1.000
_cell.length_c   1.000
_cell.angle_alpha   90.00
_cell.angle_beta   90.00
_cell.angle_gamma   90.00
#
_symmetry.space_group_name_H-M   'P 1'
#
loop_
_entity.id
_entity.type
_entity.pdbx_description
1 polymer ?
#
loop_
_entity_poly.entity_id
_entity_poly.type
_entity_poly.pdbx_seq_one_letter_code
_entity_poly.pdbx_strand_id
1 'polypeptide(L)'
;GDAVTCLKPAPDALLLALDQLGVEATDTLMVGDSSSDVGAARAAGMPVVLLRGGYTQIPVEELGADLVCDSLLDLPSAMQRLQAAA
;
A
#
# COMPACT_ATOMS: atom_id res chain seq x y z
N GLY A 1 1.81 -2.18 -14.53
CA GLY A 1 2.72 -1.53 -15.48
C GLY A 1 3.33 -2.59 -16.37
N ASP A 2 4.11 -2.17 -17.35
CA ASP A 2 4.87 -3.03 -18.27
C ASP A 2 6.32 -3.29 -17.80
N ALA A 3 6.78 -2.57 -16.78
CA ALA A 3 8.12 -2.71 -16.20
C ALA A 3 8.40 -4.05 -15.49
N VAL A 4 7.35 -4.81 -15.13
CA VAL A 4 7.48 -6.12 -14.49
C VAL A 4 6.52 -7.12 -15.11
N THR A 5 6.86 -8.41 -15.04
CA THR A 5 6.04 -9.49 -15.60
C THR A 5 4.85 -9.84 -14.70
N CYS A 6 5.06 -9.89 -13.38
CA CYS A 6 4.02 -10.24 -12.42
C CYS A 6 3.32 -8.97 -11.93
N LEU A 7 1.99 -8.91 -12.10
CA LEU A 7 1.16 -7.81 -11.62
C LEU A 7 0.71 -8.06 -10.18
N LYS A 8 0.26 -6.99 -9.50
CA LYS A 8 -0.39 -7.08 -8.18
C LYS A 8 -1.43 -8.21 -8.18
N PRO A 9 -1.47 -9.06 -7.15
CA PRO A 9 -0.87 -8.88 -5.82
C PRO A 9 0.60 -9.29 -5.70
N ALA A 10 1.31 -9.60 -6.78
CA ALA A 10 2.74 -9.84 -6.73
C ALA A 10 3.51 -8.55 -6.33
N PRO A 11 4.60 -8.65 -5.55
CA PRO A 11 5.33 -7.50 -5.02
C PRO A 11 6.30 -6.87 -6.03
N ASP A 12 6.50 -7.48 -7.20
CA ASP A 12 7.56 -7.18 -8.16
C ASP A 12 7.68 -5.70 -8.48
N ALA A 13 6.55 -5.04 -8.75
CA ALA A 13 6.53 -3.61 -9.08
C ALA A 13 6.98 -2.72 -7.90
N LEU A 14 6.65 -3.11 -6.66
CA LEU A 14 7.04 -2.38 -5.46
C LEU A 14 8.51 -2.61 -5.15
N LEU A 15 8.99 -3.87 -5.19
CA LEU A 15 10.39 -4.20 -4.98
C LEU A 15 11.30 -3.51 -6.00
N LEU A 16 10.87 -3.46 -7.27
CA LEU A 16 11.58 -2.72 -8.31
C LEU A 16 11.64 -1.21 -8.02
N ALA A 17 10.58 -0.63 -7.47
CA ALA A 17 10.56 0.79 -7.08
C ALA A 17 11.49 1.06 -5.89
N LEU A 18 11.49 0.19 -4.88
CA LEU A 18 12.38 0.28 -3.72
C LEU A 18 13.86 0.23 -4.15
N ASP A 19 14.21 -0.71 -5.02
CA ASP A 19 15.57 -0.85 -5.57
C ASP A 19 16.01 0.41 -6.33
N GLN A 20 15.15 0.94 -7.21
CA GLN A 20 15.47 2.15 -7.99
C GLN A 20 15.60 3.41 -7.13
N LEU A 21 14.85 3.50 -6.04
CA LEU A 21 14.88 4.64 -5.12
C LEU A 21 15.96 4.49 -4.04
N GLY A 22 16.50 3.30 -3.83
CA GLY A 22 17.48 3.01 -2.79
C GLY A 22 16.91 3.17 -1.37
N VAL A 23 15.65 2.76 -1.17
CA VAL A 23 14.94 2.88 0.11
C VAL A 23 14.44 1.51 0.58
N GLU A 24 14.34 1.34 1.90
CA GLU A 24 13.84 0.12 2.51
C GLU A 24 12.31 0.09 2.54
N ALA A 25 11.72 -1.10 2.45
CA ALA A 25 10.26 -1.28 2.50
C ALA A 25 9.64 -0.66 3.77
N THR A 26 10.34 -0.74 4.90
CA THR A 26 9.90 -0.20 6.20
C THR A 26 9.86 1.32 6.26
N ASP A 27 10.60 2.01 5.39
CA ASP A 27 10.65 3.48 5.30
C ASP A 27 9.70 4.03 4.21
N THR A 28 8.83 3.17 3.68
CA THR A 28 7.90 3.51 2.61
C THR A 28 6.47 3.18 3.01
N LEU A 29 5.51 3.69 2.22
CA LEU A 29 4.09 3.42 2.41
C LEU A 29 3.44 3.12 1.06
N MET A 30 2.80 1.96 0.94
CA MET A 30 1.92 1.69 -0.19
C MET A 30 0.58 2.40 0.01
N VAL A 31 0.17 3.21 -0.95
CA VAL A 31 -1.15 3.83 -0.99
C VAL A 31 -1.90 3.27 -2.20
N GLY A 32 -3.06 2.66 -1.96
CA GLY A 32 -3.87 2.04 -3.00
C GLY A 32 -5.35 2.10 -2.68
N ASP A 33 -6.14 1.28 -3.35
CA ASP A 33 -7.60 1.30 -3.22
C ASP A 33 -8.25 -0.09 -3.36
N SER A 34 -7.45 -1.14 -3.50
CA SER A 34 -7.93 -2.50 -3.78
C SER A 34 -7.23 -3.59 -2.95
N SER A 35 -7.79 -4.80 -2.94
CA SER A 35 -7.13 -5.99 -2.37
C SER A 35 -5.79 -6.31 -3.02
N SER A 36 -5.63 -5.97 -4.31
CA SER A 36 -4.38 -6.21 -5.03
C SER A 36 -3.23 -5.35 -4.48
N ASP A 37 -3.53 -4.12 -4.05
CA ASP A 37 -2.57 -3.22 -3.40
C ASP A 37 -2.14 -3.75 -2.05
N VAL A 38 -3.09 -4.23 -1.24
CA VAL A 38 -2.80 -4.87 0.05
C VAL A 38 -1.91 -6.09 -0.17
N GLY A 39 -2.27 -6.98 -1.10
CA GLY A 39 -1.50 -8.19 -1.38
C GLY A 39 -0.06 -7.87 -1.78
N ALA A 40 0.12 -6.91 -2.69
CA ALA A 40 1.45 -6.48 -3.13
C ALA A 40 2.27 -5.88 -1.99
N ALA A 41 1.68 -4.99 -1.18
CA ALA A 41 2.36 -4.36 -0.05
C ALA A 41 2.79 -5.38 1.00
N ARG A 42 1.90 -6.31 1.37
CA ARG A 42 2.21 -7.39 2.33
C ARG A 42 3.32 -8.29 1.82
N ALA A 43 3.28 -8.68 0.55
CA ALA A 43 4.33 -9.48 -0.07
C ALA A 43 5.68 -8.73 -0.17
N ALA A 44 5.66 -7.40 -0.25
CA ALA A 44 6.85 -6.55 -0.26
C ALA A 44 7.33 -6.15 1.15
N GLY A 45 6.61 -6.50 2.22
CA GLY A 45 6.94 -6.09 3.59
C GLY A 45 6.70 -4.60 3.87
N MET A 46 5.81 -3.95 3.12
CA MET A 46 5.48 -2.53 3.26
C MET A 46 4.19 -2.34 4.08
N PRO A 47 4.09 -1.26 4.88
CA PRO A 47 2.81 -0.81 5.39
C PRO A 47 1.91 -0.33 4.23
N VAL A 48 0.61 -0.43 4.41
CA VAL A 48 -0.39 -0.11 3.37
C VAL A 48 -1.59 0.66 3.91
N VAL A 49 -1.92 1.74 3.22
CA VAL A 49 -3.14 2.53 3.42
C VAL A 49 -4.02 2.40 2.19
N LEU A 50 -5.32 2.18 2.39
CA LEU A 50 -6.29 2.25 1.31
C LEU A 50 -7.10 3.54 1.34
N LEU A 51 -7.43 4.04 0.16
CA LEU A 51 -8.41 5.11 -0.01
C LEU A 51 -9.81 4.52 -0.16
N ARG A 52 -10.78 5.10 0.53
CA ARG A 52 -12.19 4.76 0.40
C ARG A 52 -12.71 5.17 -0.98
N GLY A 53 -13.62 4.35 -1.53
CA GLY A 53 -14.32 4.66 -2.78
C GLY A 53 -13.63 4.14 -4.04
N GLY A 54 -12.57 3.33 -3.89
CA GLY A 54 -11.89 2.68 -4.99
C GLY A 54 -12.46 1.33 -5.41
N TYR A 55 -11.67 0.60 -6.21
CA TYR A 55 -12.07 -0.64 -6.88
C TYR A 55 -12.05 -1.85 -5.94
N THR A 56 -13.18 -2.08 -5.27
CA THR A 56 -13.36 -3.15 -4.29
C THR A 56 -14.73 -3.81 -4.46
N GLN A 57 -14.82 -5.11 -4.17
CA GLN A 57 -16.10 -5.86 -4.21
C GLN A 57 -16.71 -6.03 -2.80
N ILE A 58 -15.94 -5.70 -1.77
CA ILE A 58 -16.29 -5.78 -0.35
C ILE A 58 -15.92 -4.45 0.32
N PRO A 59 -16.45 -4.15 1.52
CA PRO A 59 -16.05 -2.94 2.25
C PRO A 59 -14.53 -2.83 2.38
N VAL A 60 -14.01 -1.61 2.17
CA VAL A 60 -12.56 -1.36 2.14
C VAL A 60 -11.86 -1.73 3.46
N GLU A 61 -12.59 -1.66 4.57
CA GLU A 61 -12.15 -2.07 5.91
C GLU A 61 -11.86 -3.57 6.02
N GLU A 62 -12.51 -4.39 5.20
CA GLU A 62 -12.36 -5.85 5.21
C GLU A 62 -11.16 -6.31 4.36
N LEU A 63 -10.49 -5.40 3.65
CA LEU A 63 -9.39 -5.74 2.75
C LEU A 63 -8.04 -5.97 3.44
N GLY A 64 -7.94 -5.68 4.74
CA GLY A 64 -6.73 -5.97 5.54
C GLY A 64 -5.60 -4.95 5.40
N ALA A 65 -5.92 -3.72 5.04
CA ALA A 65 -4.99 -2.59 5.08
C ALA A 65 -4.67 -2.18 6.52
N ASP A 66 -3.54 -1.49 6.74
CA ASP A 66 -3.19 -0.99 8.07
C ASP A 66 -4.11 0.17 8.49
N LEU A 67 -4.49 1.02 7.54
CA LEU A 67 -5.47 2.09 7.72
C LEU A 67 -6.28 2.32 6.45
N VAL A 68 -7.45 2.94 6.62
CA VAL A 68 -8.29 3.45 5.53
C VAL A 68 -8.42 4.96 5.68
N CYS A 69 -8.23 5.68 4.58
CA CYS A 69 -8.42 7.14 4.49
C CYS A 69 -9.56 7.47 3.53
N ASP A 70 -10.24 8.59 3.77
CA ASP A 70 -11.30 9.05 2.87
C ASP A 70 -10.73 9.92 1.73
N SER A 71 -9.56 10.52 1.96
CA SER A 71 -8.86 11.37 1.01
C SER A 71 -7.34 11.21 1.09
N LEU A 72 -6.66 11.52 -0.01
CA LEU A 72 -5.18 11.66 -0.02
C LEU A 72 -4.70 12.74 0.95
N LEU A 73 -5.54 13.71 1.30
CA LEU A 73 -5.21 14.76 2.26
C LEU A 73 -5.09 14.22 3.69
N ASP A 74 -5.62 13.03 3.97
CA ASP A 74 -5.55 12.40 5.29
C ASP A 74 -4.20 11.67 5.52
N LEU A 75 -3.41 11.46 4.45
CA LEU A 75 -2.16 10.70 4.50
C LEU A 75 -1.16 11.21 5.54
N PRO A 76 -0.91 12.53 5.73
CA PRO A 76 -0.01 13.00 6.77
C PRO A 76 -0.43 12.52 8.16
N SER A 77 -1.73 12.53 8.46
CA SER A 77 -2.25 12.05 9.74
C SER A 77 -2.18 10.52 9.86
N ALA A 78 -2.39 9.80 8.75
CA ALA A 78 -2.27 8.35 8.71
C ALA A 78 -0.83 7.89 8.96
N MET A 79 0.15 8.55 8.35
CA MET A 79 1.58 8.28 8.57
C MET A 79 1.98 8.47 10.03
N GLN A 80 1.53 9.55 10.68
CA GLN A 80 1.77 9.78 12.10
C GLN A 80 1.19 8.65 12.99
N ARG A 81 0.00 8.16 12.65
CA ARG A 81 -0.64 7.05 13.39
C ARG A 81 0.10 5.73 13.22
N LEU A 82 0.61 5.44 12.02
CA LEU A 82 1.40 4.24 11.75
C LEU A 82 2.73 4.27 12.52
N GLN A 83 3.42 5.41 12.54
CA GLN A 83 4.67 5.59 13.28
C GLN A 83 4.48 5.44 14.80
N ALA A 84 3.33 5.85 15.34
CA ALA A 84 3.03 5.71 16.76
C ALA A 84 2.67 4.28 17.18
N ALA A 85 2.37 3.39 16.23
CA ALA A 85 1.95 2.01 16.47
C ALA A 85 3.08 0.97 16.26
N ALA A 86 4.23 1.39 15.74
CA ALA A 86 5.45 0.60 15.56
C ALA A 86 6.36 0.66 16.80
#